data_AF-D6TRT5-F1
#
_entry.id   AF-D6TRT5-F1
#
_cell.length_a   1.000
_cell.length_b   1.000
_cell.length_c   1.000
_cell.angle_alpha   90.00
_cell.angle_beta   90.00
_cell.angle_gamma   90.00
#
_symmetry.space_group_name_H-M   'P 1'
#
loop_
_entity.id
_entity.type
_entity.pdbx_description
1 polymer ?
#
loop_
_entity_poly.entity_id
_entity_poly.type
_entity_poly.pdbx_seq_one_letter_code
_entity_poly.pdbx_strand_id
1 'polypeptide(L)'
;MDRRACPFNVPIPLPADGKILEYGRSIQPLNDTISRRSIFSMSDRSNQGQGGEEQLPPLDPNFRPLTRTERRNLWLKEYGEQDIALQFWVKLAEQTDQEFPVMFQMHGQLVFGQMISTLAYARFHVELYEGMYRQEDPDTADFLREFYTNLVPPADQPEIGPAGLPVLYEYVHLRDITIISGGHKTKLPYWRGRVSAVEAFVLGATTE
;
A
#
# COMPACT_ATOMS: atom_id res chain seq x y z
N MET A 1 43.01 -5.19 19.18
CA MET A 1 42.05 -4.11 18.84
C MET A 1 41.59 -4.36 17.42
N ASP A 2 40.53 -5.14 17.27
CA ASP A 2 39.96 -5.55 15.98
C ASP A 2 38.69 -4.72 15.74
N ARG A 3 38.71 -3.84 14.73
CA ARG A 3 37.57 -3.03 14.31
C ARG A 3 36.87 -3.77 13.16
N ARG A 4 35.78 -4.46 13.46
CA ARG A 4 34.85 -4.94 12.41
C ARG A 4 33.62 -4.07 12.38
N ALA A 5 33.38 -3.52 11.20
CA ALA A 5 32.31 -2.61 10.85
C ALA A 5 30.95 -3.32 10.85
N CYS A 6 29.92 -2.65 11.37
CA CYS A 6 28.53 -2.97 11.12
C CYS A 6 28.08 -2.34 9.78
N PRO A 7 27.37 -3.06 8.90
CA PRO A 7 26.85 -2.50 7.66
C PRO A 7 25.34 -2.25 7.78
N PHE A 8 24.93 -1.02 8.08
CA PHE A 8 23.58 -0.54 7.73
C PHE A 8 23.66 0.97 7.47
N ASN A 9 24.31 1.29 6.36
CA ASN A 9 24.12 2.56 5.69
C ASN A 9 23.43 2.18 4.37
N VAL A 10 22.13 2.44 4.25
CA VAL A 10 21.44 2.34 2.96
C VAL A 10 21.56 3.74 2.34
N PRO A 11 22.40 3.94 1.33
CA PRO A 11 22.44 5.21 0.62
C PRO A 11 21.18 5.28 -0.25
N ILE A 12 20.40 6.34 -0.09
CA ILE A 12 19.48 6.76 -1.14
C ILE A 12 20.36 7.23 -2.31
N PRO A 13 20.25 6.66 -3.52
CA PRO A 13 21.04 7.13 -4.65
C PRO A 13 20.46 8.48 -5.10
N LEU A 14 21.06 9.56 -4.63
CA LEU A 14 20.96 10.85 -5.32
C LEU A 14 21.88 10.79 -6.55
N PRO A 15 21.43 11.22 -7.74
CA PRO A 15 22.31 11.31 -8.89
C PRO A 15 23.39 12.36 -8.62
N ALA A 16 24.63 11.88 -8.48
CA ALA A 16 25.80 12.72 -8.50
C ALA A 16 26.15 13.03 -9.96
N ASP A 17 26.32 14.33 -10.23
CA ASP A 17 26.87 14.93 -11.43
C ASP A 17 25.94 15.05 -12.65
N GLY A 18 25.71 16.31 -13.04
CA GLY A 18 24.95 16.72 -14.21
C GLY A 18 25.51 16.22 -15.54
N LYS A 19 25.16 14.98 -15.89
CA LYS A 19 25.22 14.46 -17.25
C LYS A 19 23.88 13.86 -17.63
N ILE A 20 23.22 14.52 -18.58
CA ILE A 20 22.10 13.98 -19.35
C ILE A 20 22.57 12.67 -19.98
N LEU A 21 22.03 11.54 -19.52
CA LEU A 21 22.15 10.28 -20.24
C LEU A 21 21.00 10.20 -21.25
N GLU A 22 21.32 10.49 -22.50
CA GLU A 22 20.54 10.03 -23.64
C GLU A 22 20.40 8.50 -23.57
N TYR A 23 19.19 8.02 -23.28
CA TYR A 23 18.80 6.64 -23.60
C TYR A 23 17.97 6.65 -24.89
N GLY A 24 18.68 6.81 -26.02
CA GLY A 24 18.19 6.52 -27.35
C GLY A 24 18.69 5.16 -27.84
N ARG A 25 17.87 4.11 -27.76
CA ARG A 25 17.79 2.98 -28.71
C ARG A 25 16.35 2.46 -28.68
N SER A 26 15.52 2.89 -29.63
CA SER A 26 15.26 2.21 -30.91
C SER A 26 14.44 0.93 -30.74
N ILE A 27 13.11 1.07 -30.79
CA ILE A 27 12.22 0.04 -31.33
C ILE A 27 11.48 0.69 -32.50
N GLN A 28 11.66 0.10 -33.68
CA GLN A 28 11.11 0.58 -34.94
C GLN A 28 9.58 0.40 -35.02
N PRO A 29 8.91 1.22 -35.87
CA PRO A 29 7.46 1.24 -35.99
C PRO A 29 6.95 0.12 -36.91
N LEU A 30 5.85 -0.54 -36.52
CA LEU A 30 5.06 -1.36 -37.44
C LEU A 30 3.99 -0.46 -38.08
N ASN A 31 4.27 -0.02 -39.31
CA ASN A 31 3.33 0.69 -40.17
C ASN A 31 2.43 -0.29 -40.96
N ASP A 32 1.26 0.25 -41.30
CA ASP A 32 0.36 -0.07 -42.42
C ASP A 32 -0.47 -1.37 -42.31
N THR A 33 -1.81 -1.33 -42.35
CA THR A 33 -2.54 -0.86 -43.55
C THR A 33 -4.04 -0.60 -43.26
N ILE A 34 -4.44 0.68 -43.42
CA ILE A 34 -5.60 1.23 -44.21
C ILE A 34 -6.99 0.57 -43.97
N SER A 35 -8.04 1.30 -43.57
CA SER A 35 -8.75 2.22 -44.47
C SER A 35 -9.71 3.20 -43.76
N ARG A 36 -9.61 4.46 -44.18
CA ARG A 36 -10.56 5.56 -43.92
C ARG A 36 -11.74 5.53 -44.90
N ARG A 37 -12.82 6.22 -44.49
CA ARG A 37 -14.04 6.67 -45.23
C ARG A 37 -15.22 5.70 -45.08
N SER A 38 -16.46 6.14 -44.83
CA SER A 38 -17.10 7.45 -44.99
C SER A 38 -18.36 7.56 -44.12
N ILE A 39 -18.70 8.82 -43.85
CA ILE A 39 -19.93 9.37 -43.26
C ILE A 39 -21.18 9.01 -44.11
N PHE A 40 -22.28 8.60 -43.45
CA PHE A 40 -23.70 8.82 -43.82
C PHE A 40 -24.51 8.73 -42.48
N SER A 41 -25.00 9.84 -41.92
CA SER A 41 -26.31 10.48 -42.15
C SER A 41 -27.53 9.72 -41.58
N MET A 42 -28.15 10.37 -40.57
CA MET A 42 -29.55 10.42 -40.15
C MET A 42 -30.49 9.22 -40.42
N SER A 43 -31.17 8.73 -39.38
CA SER A 43 -32.57 9.10 -39.07
C SER A 43 -33.17 8.21 -37.96
N ASP A 44 -33.99 8.84 -37.12
CA ASP A 44 -34.90 8.27 -36.13
C ASP A 44 -35.55 6.93 -36.50
N ARG A 45 -35.64 6.04 -35.50
CA ARG A 45 -36.81 5.18 -35.29
C ARG A 45 -36.86 4.68 -33.85
N SER A 46 -37.85 5.18 -33.13
CA SER A 46 -38.37 4.64 -31.89
C SER A 46 -38.92 3.22 -32.09
N ASN A 47 -38.52 2.26 -31.25
CA ASN A 47 -39.46 1.24 -30.73
C ASN A 47 -38.87 0.41 -29.57
N GLN A 48 -39.60 0.47 -28.44
CA GLN A 48 -39.90 -0.59 -27.47
C GLN A 48 -38.81 -1.55 -26.95
N GLY A 49 -38.50 -1.36 -25.66
CA GLY A 49 -38.71 -2.38 -24.62
C GLY A 49 -37.73 -3.55 -24.55
N GLN A 50 -36.85 -3.53 -23.54
CA GLN A 50 -36.36 -4.74 -22.86
C GLN A 50 -35.69 -4.36 -21.54
N GLY A 51 -35.98 -5.14 -20.50
CA GLY A 51 -35.53 -4.90 -19.13
C GLY A 51 -34.02 -4.87 -19.03
N GLY A 52 -33.51 -3.88 -18.28
CA GLY A 52 -32.12 -3.83 -17.88
C GLY A 52 -31.83 -4.95 -16.90
N GLU A 53 -31.43 -6.11 -17.41
CA GLU A 53 -30.57 -7.01 -16.67
C GLU A 53 -29.28 -6.25 -16.39
N GLU A 54 -28.99 -5.97 -15.12
CA GLU A 54 -27.66 -5.54 -14.68
C GLU A 54 -26.67 -6.59 -15.18
N GLN A 55 -25.93 -6.21 -16.22
CA GLN A 55 -24.94 -7.05 -16.85
C GLN A 55 -23.79 -7.20 -15.86
N LEU A 56 -23.83 -8.29 -15.09
CA LEU A 56 -22.74 -8.72 -14.23
C LEU A 56 -21.44 -8.69 -15.06
N PRO A 57 -20.33 -8.14 -14.53
CA PRO A 57 -19.07 -8.11 -15.26
C PRO A 57 -18.71 -9.53 -15.72
N PRO A 58 -18.10 -9.67 -16.90
CA PRO A 58 -17.81 -10.97 -17.49
C PRO A 58 -17.06 -11.81 -16.46
N LEU A 59 -17.69 -12.92 -16.01
CA LEU A 59 -17.03 -13.89 -15.16
C LEU A 59 -15.77 -14.36 -15.88
N ASP A 60 -14.62 -14.09 -15.27
CA ASP A 60 -13.32 -14.54 -15.76
C ASP A 60 -13.42 -16.06 -16.03
N PRO A 61 -13.19 -16.54 -17.27
CA PRO A 61 -13.40 -17.94 -17.64
C PRO A 61 -12.52 -18.92 -16.84
N ASN A 62 -11.55 -18.40 -16.08
CA ASN A 62 -10.70 -19.17 -15.17
C ASN A 62 -11.15 -19.12 -13.69
N PHE A 63 -12.24 -18.43 -13.37
CA PHE A 63 -12.76 -18.39 -12.01
C PHE A 63 -13.39 -19.74 -11.64
N ARG A 64 -12.64 -20.55 -10.88
CA ARG A 64 -13.17 -21.71 -10.19
C ARG A 64 -13.22 -21.43 -8.68
N PRO A 65 -14.31 -21.77 -7.99
CA PRO A 65 -14.34 -21.71 -6.53
C PRO A 65 -13.20 -22.54 -5.93
N LEU A 66 -12.46 -21.95 -5.00
CA LEU A 66 -11.37 -22.65 -4.31
C LEU A 66 -11.90 -23.89 -3.59
N THR A 67 -11.23 -25.02 -3.79
CA THR A 67 -11.50 -26.24 -3.04
C THR A 67 -11.25 -26.02 -1.55
N ARG A 68 -11.87 -26.82 -0.69
CA ARG A 68 -11.69 -26.74 0.77
C ARG A 68 -10.21 -26.81 1.18
N THR A 69 -9.44 -27.67 0.50
CA THR A 69 -8.01 -27.86 0.78
C THR A 69 -7.19 -26.63 0.36
N GLU A 70 -7.47 -26.05 -0.81
CA GLU A 70 -6.81 -24.82 -1.27
C GLU A 70 -7.13 -23.65 -0.35
N ARG A 71 -8.39 -23.50 0.07
CA ARG A 71 -8.81 -22.49 1.05
C ARG A 71 -8.08 -22.65 2.39
N ARG A 72 -7.94 -23.88 2.89
CA ARG A 72 -7.19 -24.15 4.12
C ARG A 72 -5.70 -23.83 3.98
N ASN A 73 -5.09 -24.17 2.85
CA ASN A 73 -3.68 -23.90 2.61
C ASN A 73 -3.39 -22.40 2.46
N LEU A 74 -4.28 -21.66 1.78
CA LEU A 74 -4.23 -20.20 1.72
C LEU A 74 -4.41 -19.59 3.12
N TRP A 75 -5.37 -20.11 3.89
CA TRP A 75 -5.58 -19.67 5.27
C TRP A 75 -4.32 -19.88 6.12
N LEU A 76 -3.71 -21.07 6.08
CA LEU A 76 -2.47 -21.33 6.82
C LEU A 76 -1.30 -20.47 6.36
N LYS A 77 -1.20 -20.18 5.05
CA LYS A 77 -0.13 -19.36 4.48
C LYS A 77 -0.28 -17.87 4.81
N GLU A 78 -1.49 -17.33 4.74
CA GLU A 78 -1.75 -15.89 4.90
C GLU A 78 -2.08 -15.51 6.35
N TYR A 79 -2.75 -16.38 7.10
CA TYR A 79 -3.24 -16.12 8.46
C TYR A 79 -2.46 -16.87 9.54
N GLY A 80 -1.76 -17.95 9.20
CA GLY A 80 -1.09 -18.79 10.20
C GLY A 80 0.03 -18.07 10.95
N GLU A 81 0.62 -17.05 10.34
CA GLU A 81 1.73 -16.25 10.90
C GLU A 81 1.28 -14.91 11.48
N GLN A 82 0.01 -14.53 11.32
CA GLN A 82 -0.47 -13.21 11.73
C GLN A 82 -1.28 -13.29 13.02
N ASP A 83 -1.01 -12.38 13.94
CA ASP A 83 -1.80 -12.24 15.16
C ASP A 83 -3.18 -11.65 14.83
N ILE A 84 -4.23 -12.46 15.00
CA ILE A 84 -5.63 -12.08 14.73
C ILE A 84 -6.05 -10.90 15.61
N ALA A 85 -5.62 -10.85 16.87
CA ALA A 85 -5.96 -9.75 17.77
C ALA A 85 -5.33 -8.46 17.28
N LEU A 86 -4.06 -8.48 16.84
CA LEU A 86 -3.42 -7.31 16.24
C LEU A 86 -4.15 -6.84 14.97
N GLN A 87 -4.59 -7.78 14.11
CA GLN A 87 -5.37 -7.45 12.91
C GLN A 87 -6.66 -6.69 13.23
N PHE A 88 -7.34 -7.01 14.33
CA PHE A 88 -8.52 -6.25 14.76
C PHE A 88 -8.18 -4.81 15.14
N TRP A 89 -7.05 -4.59 15.82
CA TRP A 89 -6.62 -3.24 16.21
C TRP A 89 -6.18 -2.41 15.00
N VAL A 90 -5.46 -3.03 14.05
CA VAL A 90 -5.10 -2.36 12.79
C VAL A 90 -6.38 -2.01 12.02
N LYS A 91 -7.32 -2.95 11.88
CA LYS A 91 -8.62 -2.67 11.24
C LYS A 91 -9.36 -1.52 11.92
N LEU A 92 -9.35 -1.47 13.25
CA LEU A 92 -10.01 -0.41 14.00
C LEU A 92 -9.37 0.96 13.72
N ALA A 93 -8.03 1.05 13.76
CA ALA A 93 -7.30 2.28 13.44
C ALA A 93 -7.60 2.79 12.01
N GLU A 94 -7.71 1.87 11.05
CA GLU A 94 -8.03 2.22 9.66
C GLU A 94 -9.48 2.70 9.46
N GLN A 95 -10.42 2.24 10.31
CA GLN A 95 -11.85 2.58 10.18
C GLN A 95 -12.26 3.83 10.96
N THR A 96 -11.66 4.08 12.13
CA THR A 96 -12.11 5.15 13.03
C THR A 96 -11.25 6.41 12.98
N ASP A 97 -10.13 6.38 12.24
CA ASP A 97 -9.07 7.41 12.24
C ASP A 97 -8.60 7.75 13.67
N GLN A 98 -8.85 6.85 14.62
CA GLN A 98 -8.39 6.96 16.01
C GLN A 98 -6.97 6.44 16.11
N GLU A 99 -6.28 6.96 17.12
CA GLU A 99 -4.91 6.60 17.38
C GLU A 99 -4.78 5.80 18.66
N PHE A 100 -3.98 4.74 18.59
CA PHE A 100 -3.81 3.82 19.70
C PHE A 100 -2.36 3.81 20.16
N PRO A 101 -2.05 4.14 21.42
CA PRO A 101 -0.69 4.01 21.92
C PRO A 101 -0.34 2.53 21.97
N VAL A 102 0.77 2.15 21.35
CA VAL A 102 1.19 0.76 21.26
C VAL A 102 2.68 0.57 21.50
N MET A 103 3.02 -0.62 21.94
CA MET A 103 4.37 -1.15 21.93
C MET A 103 4.38 -2.48 21.17
N PHE A 104 5.28 -2.60 20.21
CA PHE A 104 5.55 -3.83 19.47
C PHE A 104 6.91 -4.40 19.86
N GLN A 105 6.96 -5.72 20.00
CA GLN A 105 8.20 -6.48 20.02
C GLN A 105 8.43 -7.04 18.61
N MET A 106 9.56 -6.69 17.99
CA MET A 106 9.92 -7.13 16.64
C MET A 106 11.42 -7.33 16.52
N HIS A 107 11.87 -8.53 16.15
CA HIS A 107 13.28 -8.83 15.88
C HIS A 107 14.22 -8.42 17.03
N GLY A 108 13.80 -8.66 18.27
CA GLY A 108 14.56 -8.28 19.47
C GLY A 108 14.60 -6.76 19.74
N GLN A 109 13.73 -5.98 19.11
CA GLN A 109 13.56 -4.55 19.31
C GLN A 109 12.19 -4.25 19.93
N LEU A 110 12.12 -3.17 20.69
CA LEU A 110 10.86 -2.62 21.19
C LEU A 110 10.54 -1.34 20.44
N VAL A 111 9.40 -1.30 19.77
CA VAL A 111 8.92 -0.16 18.98
C VAL A 111 7.71 0.42 19.68
N PHE A 112 7.84 1.63 20.22
CA PHE A 112 6.77 2.36 20.88
C PHE A 112 6.26 3.46 19.95
N GLY A 113 4.96 3.70 19.90
CA GLY A 113 4.40 4.81 19.12
C GLY A 113 2.88 4.88 19.22
N GLN A 114 2.28 5.76 18.43
CA GLN A 114 0.83 5.81 18.22
C GLN A 114 0.50 5.11 16.91
N MET A 115 -0.34 4.07 16.95
CA MET A 115 -0.85 3.41 15.77
C MET A 115 -1.84 4.33 15.06
N ILE A 116 -1.66 4.50 13.75
CA ILE A 116 -2.44 5.41 12.90
C ILE A 116 -2.94 4.69 11.65
N SER A 117 -3.94 5.27 11.00
CA SER A 117 -4.44 4.81 9.69
C SER A 117 -3.39 4.98 8.59
N THR A 118 -3.50 4.16 7.55
CA THR A 118 -2.69 4.26 6.31
C THR A 118 -2.94 5.60 5.63
N LEU A 119 -4.17 6.12 5.71
CA LEU A 119 -4.53 7.45 5.22
C LEU A 119 -3.74 8.55 5.93
N ALA A 120 -3.69 8.54 7.26
CA ALA A 120 -2.91 9.50 8.04
C ALA A 120 -1.40 9.42 7.71
N TYR A 121 -0.88 8.19 7.58
CA TYR A 121 0.51 7.96 7.18
C TYR A 121 0.83 8.51 5.79
N ALA A 122 -0.06 8.28 4.81
CA ALA A 122 0.11 8.75 3.44
C ALA A 122 0.04 10.29 3.37
N ARG A 123 -0.97 10.92 3.99
CA ARG A 123 -1.13 12.38 4.04
C ARG A 123 0.13 13.08 4.52
N PHE A 124 0.74 12.59 5.61
CA PHE A 124 1.97 13.17 6.13
C PHE A 124 3.10 13.17 5.09
N HIS A 125 3.37 12.04 4.42
CA HIS A 125 4.47 11.96 3.46
C HIS A 125 4.20 12.80 2.22
N VAL A 126 2.94 12.85 1.77
CA VAL A 126 2.53 13.74 0.69
C VAL A 126 2.83 15.19 1.08
N GLU A 127 2.33 15.68 2.21
CA GLU A 127 2.55 17.06 2.66
C GLU A 127 4.04 17.40 2.85
N LEU A 128 4.81 16.47 3.42
CA LEU A 128 6.26 16.63 3.60
C LEU A 128 6.96 16.83 2.25
N TYR A 129 6.71 15.95 1.28
CA TYR A 129 7.39 15.99 -0.01
C TYR A 129 6.86 17.07 -0.96
N GLU A 130 5.59 17.45 -0.84
CA GLU A 130 5.05 18.67 -1.44
C GLU A 130 5.85 19.89 -1.01
N GLY A 131 6.07 20.05 0.29
CA GLY A 131 6.83 21.18 0.82
C GLY A 131 8.30 21.19 0.39
N MET A 132 8.90 20.01 0.20
CA MET A 132 10.32 19.88 -0.15
C MET A 132 10.60 20.02 -1.65
N TYR A 133 9.82 19.38 -2.50
CA TYR A 133 10.18 19.21 -3.92
C TYR A 133 9.38 20.09 -4.88
N ARG A 134 8.20 20.61 -4.50
CA ARG A 134 7.29 21.28 -5.44
C ARG A 134 7.92 22.43 -6.23
N GLN A 135 8.90 23.13 -5.67
CA GLN A 135 9.58 24.26 -6.33
C GLN A 135 10.78 23.83 -7.19
N GLU A 136 11.55 22.84 -6.73
CA GLU A 136 12.82 22.44 -7.35
C GLU A 136 12.63 21.31 -8.37
N ASP A 137 11.73 20.38 -8.08
CA ASP A 137 11.44 19.19 -8.89
C ASP A 137 9.94 18.80 -8.77
N PRO A 138 9.06 19.45 -9.56
CA PRO A 138 7.63 19.18 -9.53
C PRO A 138 7.26 17.75 -9.93
N ASP A 139 8.03 17.15 -10.84
CA ASP A 139 7.77 15.79 -11.34
C ASP A 139 8.01 14.77 -10.22
N THR A 140 9.08 14.92 -9.45
CA THR A 140 9.31 14.10 -8.25
C THR A 140 8.22 14.29 -7.20
N ALA A 141 7.75 15.52 -6.97
CA ALA A 141 6.67 15.79 -6.04
C ALA A 141 5.36 15.10 -6.47
N ASP A 142 5.01 15.14 -7.75
CA ASP A 142 3.81 14.47 -8.30
C ASP A 142 3.93 12.95 -8.23
N PHE A 143 5.09 12.39 -8.57
CA PHE A 143 5.35 10.95 -8.45
C PHE A 143 5.19 10.46 -7.00
N LEU A 144 5.79 11.16 -6.03
CA LEU A 144 5.68 10.79 -4.62
C LEU A 144 4.25 10.93 -4.11
N ARG A 145 3.54 11.98 -4.53
CA ARG A 145 2.11 12.13 -4.21
C ARG A 145 1.31 10.93 -4.68
N GLU A 146 1.47 10.55 -5.94
CA GLU A 146 0.79 9.39 -6.53
C GLU A 146 1.14 8.10 -5.78
N PHE A 147 2.44 7.86 -5.54
CA PHE A 147 2.92 6.69 -4.82
C PHE A 147 2.26 6.53 -3.44
N TYR A 148 2.24 7.57 -2.61
CA TYR A 148 1.65 7.49 -1.27
C TYR A 148 0.12 7.43 -1.30
N THR A 149 -0.52 8.08 -2.27
CA THR A 149 -1.98 8.00 -2.44
C THR A 149 -2.41 6.58 -2.78
N ASN A 150 -1.63 5.88 -3.61
CA ASN A 150 -1.90 4.49 -3.99
C ASN A 150 -1.69 3.47 -2.85
N LEU A 151 -1.12 3.86 -1.71
CA LEU A 151 -1.06 3.00 -0.52
C LEU A 151 -2.40 2.93 0.20
N VAL A 152 -3.26 3.94 0.05
CA VAL A 152 -4.54 4.01 0.74
C VAL A 152 -5.54 3.09 0.04
N PRO A 153 -6.12 2.09 0.73
CA PRO A 153 -7.11 1.22 0.14
C PRO A 153 -8.36 2.01 -0.29
N PRO A 154 -8.97 1.70 -1.45
CA PRO A 154 -10.23 2.32 -1.87
C PRO A 154 -11.35 2.08 -0.85
N ALA A 155 -12.22 3.08 -0.64
CA ALA A 155 -13.32 2.98 0.33
C ALA A 155 -14.38 1.92 -0.04
N ASP A 156 -14.46 1.54 -1.31
CA ASP A 156 -15.35 0.52 -1.86
C ASP A 156 -14.70 -0.88 -1.92
N GLN A 157 -13.49 -1.04 -1.40
CA GLN A 157 -12.81 -2.33 -1.40
C GLN A 157 -13.61 -3.36 -0.57
N PRO A 158 -13.92 -4.54 -1.13
CA PRO A 158 -14.68 -5.55 -0.40
C PRO A 158 -13.88 -6.07 0.80
N GLU A 159 -14.53 -6.23 1.96
CA GLU A 159 -13.92 -6.79 3.17
C GLU A 159 -13.48 -8.26 3.00
N ILE A 160 -14.05 -8.95 2.00
CA ILE A 160 -13.74 -10.33 1.65
C ILE A 160 -13.06 -10.34 0.29
N GLY A 161 -11.83 -10.83 0.24
CA GLY A 161 -11.08 -10.99 -0.99
C GLY A 161 -11.67 -12.06 -1.91
N PRO A 162 -11.18 -12.17 -3.16
CA PRO A 162 -11.70 -13.11 -4.17
C PRO A 162 -11.58 -14.59 -3.75
N ALA A 163 -10.68 -14.90 -2.80
CA ALA A 163 -10.54 -16.22 -2.21
C ALA A 163 -11.65 -16.60 -1.19
N GLY A 164 -12.57 -15.68 -0.89
CA GLY A 164 -13.57 -15.84 0.18
C GLY A 164 -12.97 -15.70 1.58
N LEU A 165 -11.86 -14.96 1.71
CA LEU A 165 -11.10 -14.78 2.94
C LEU A 165 -11.06 -13.27 3.31
N PRO A 166 -11.12 -12.88 4.61
CA PRO A 166 -11.08 -11.48 5.02
C PRO A 166 -9.81 -10.74 4.57
N VAL A 167 -9.91 -9.56 3.98
CA VAL A 167 -8.71 -8.78 3.63
C VAL A 167 -7.94 -8.44 4.93
N LEU A 168 -6.68 -8.84 5.00
CA LEU A 168 -5.78 -8.55 6.12
C LEU A 168 -4.89 -7.35 5.78
N TYR A 169 -4.52 -6.59 6.81
CA TYR A 169 -3.55 -5.52 6.65
C TYR A 169 -2.13 -6.09 6.70
N GLU A 170 -1.36 -5.88 5.63
CA GLU A 170 0.04 -6.34 5.58
C GLU A 170 0.95 -5.46 6.45
N TYR A 171 0.62 -4.17 6.57
CA TYR A 171 1.43 -3.19 7.25
C TYR A 171 0.67 -2.52 8.39
N VAL A 172 1.42 -2.13 9.42
CA VAL A 172 0.97 -1.25 10.50
C VAL A 172 1.83 0.02 10.48
N HIS A 173 1.18 1.15 10.71
CA HIS A 173 1.78 2.47 10.67
C HIS A 173 1.76 3.07 12.06
N LEU A 174 2.91 3.62 12.46
CA LEU A 174 3.06 4.34 13.72
C LEU A 174 3.49 5.80 13.45
N ARG A 175 3.18 6.68 14.40
CA ARG A 175 3.80 7.99 14.57
C ARG A 175 4.42 8.16 15.95
N ASP A 176 5.24 9.20 16.09
CA ASP A 176 5.96 9.55 17.34
C ASP A 176 6.74 8.38 17.94
N ILE A 177 7.50 7.71 17.07
CA ILE A 177 8.09 6.42 17.39
C ILE A 177 9.33 6.58 18.23
N THR A 178 9.46 5.68 19.18
CA THR A 178 10.70 5.37 19.88
C THR A 178 11.05 3.91 19.66
N ILE A 179 12.21 3.64 19.08
CA ILE A 179 12.77 2.29 18.93
C ILE A 179 13.85 2.09 19.98
N ILE A 180 13.76 0.99 20.74
CA ILE A 180 14.79 0.55 21.68
C ILE A 180 15.37 -0.77 21.19
N SER A 181 16.68 -0.80 20.95
CA SER A 181 17.41 -2.00 20.52
C SER A 181 18.81 -2.00 21.11
N GLY A 182 19.21 -3.09 21.78
CA GLY A 182 20.57 -3.26 22.30
C GLY A 182 21.04 -2.15 23.25
N GLY A 183 20.11 -1.49 23.97
CA GLY A 183 20.41 -0.34 24.84
C GLY A 183 20.45 1.02 24.12
N HIS A 184 20.32 1.07 22.79
CA HIS A 184 20.18 2.30 22.03
C HIS A 184 18.71 2.70 21.89
N LYS A 185 18.46 4.02 21.92
CA LYS A 185 17.15 4.63 21.76
C LYS A 185 17.15 5.57 20.56
N THR A 186 16.30 5.30 19.58
CA THR A 186 16.13 6.11 18.37
C THR A 186 14.71 6.66 18.31
N LYS A 187 14.56 7.95 17.98
CA LYS A 187 13.25 8.57 17.76
C LYS A 187 13.04 8.86 16.29
N LEU A 188 11.84 8.55 15.78
CA LEU A 188 11.44 8.78 14.40
C LEU A 188 10.03 9.36 14.35
N PRO A 189 9.72 10.24 13.40
CA PRO A 189 8.39 10.83 13.31
C PRO A 189 7.35 9.80 12.85
N TYR A 190 7.70 8.93 11.89
CA TYR A 190 6.83 7.90 11.33
C TYR A 190 7.60 6.60 11.07
N TRP A 191 6.87 5.50 11.12
CA TRP A 191 7.39 4.15 10.94
C TRP A 191 6.31 3.29 10.31
N ARG A 192 6.73 2.42 9.38
CA ARG A 192 5.89 1.43 8.72
C ARG A 192 6.56 0.08 8.92
N GLY A 193 5.83 -0.87 9.49
CA GLY A 193 6.30 -2.24 9.70
C GLY A 193 5.30 -3.28 9.21
N ARG A 194 5.77 -4.49 8.94
CA ARG A 194 4.90 -5.62 8.58
C ARG A 194 4.20 -6.16 9.81
N VAL A 195 2.90 -6.38 9.72
CA VAL A 195 2.10 -6.97 10.81
C VAL A 195 2.61 -8.38 11.15
N SER A 196 2.96 -9.16 10.14
CA SER A 196 3.50 -10.53 10.32
C SER A 196 4.87 -10.60 11.00
N ALA A 197 5.56 -9.46 11.16
CA ALA A 197 6.85 -9.40 11.86
C ALA A 197 6.70 -9.01 13.34
N VAL A 198 5.47 -8.75 13.81
CA VAL A 198 5.18 -8.44 15.22
C VAL A 198 5.11 -9.74 16.01
N GLU A 199 6.08 -9.92 16.91
CA GLU A 199 6.18 -11.10 17.78
C GLU A 199 5.22 -11.00 18.98
N ALA A 200 5.05 -9.79 19.50
CA ALA A 200 4.12 -9.48 20.58
C ALA A 200 3.76 -7.99 20.54
N PHE A 201 2.59 -7.64 21.09
CA PHE A 201 2.16 -6.25 21.22
C PHE A 201 1.50 -5.98 22.57
N VAL A 202 1.57 -4.72 22.98
CA VAL A 202 0.84 -4.17 24.13
C VAL A 202 0.16 -2.89 23.69
N LEU A 203 -1.10 -2.75 24.05
CA LEU A 203 -1.84 -1.50 23.89
C LEU A 203 -1.72 -0.70 25.17
N GLY A 204 -1.38 0.57 25.04
CA GLY A 204 -1.48 1.53 26.12
C GLY A 204 -2.95 1.82 26.42
N ALA A 205 -3.26 2.05 27.69
CA ALA A 205 -4.56 2.60 28.04
C ALA A 205 -4.62 4.06 27.56
N THR A 206 -5.61 4.37 26.72
CA THR A 206 -6.06 5.75 26.53
C THR A 206 -6.83 6.14 27.78
N THR A 207 -6.15 6.71 28.77
CA THR A 207 -6.83 7.45 29.84
C THR A 207 -7.33 8.75 29.23
N GLU A 208 -8.59 8.77 28.80
CA GLU A 208 -9.36 10.00 28.64
C GLU A 208 -9.66 10.62 30.01
#